data_AF-A0A932BZG4-F1
#
_entry.id   AF-A0A932BZG4-F1
#
_cell.length_a   1.000
_cell.length_b   1.000
_cell.length_c   1.000
_cell.angle_alpha   90.00
_cell.angle_beta   90.00
_cell.angle_gamma   90.00
#
_symmetry.space_group_name_H-M   'P 1'
#
loop_
_entity.id
_entity.type
_entity.pdbx_description
1 polymer ?
#
loop_
_entity_poly.entity_id
_entity_poly.type
_entity_poly.pdbx_seq_one_letter_code
_entity_poly.pdbx_strand_id
1 'polypeptide(L)'
;MASAGRDIGTGDLSGVVTDSSSGQPISGAVVFATIDTVPGAPVSNFSTVTDAEGRFLLTDVPAGARVIEARMLGFTRERHVMTVRRGAVDSLSLELRSGEALLLQQLEVLRIPTPASPCRPSDVSAAWISGALADALAVTAAPAPGVRLPAIAADRIRLVLKPGLCQRALAAWQKRSGIANPFAQVYLFDLGGDGWALFDPAQALGNSTAIVPVLDRDFKVIATLAF
;
A
#
# COMPACT_ATOMS: atom_id res chain seq x y z
N MET A 1 10.00 -16.31 35.66
CA MET A 1 9.94 -16.23 34.18
C MET A 1 8.75 -15.35 33.83
N ALA A 2 8.99 -14.14 33.34
CA ALA A 2 7.95 -13.15 33.08
C ALA A 2 7.20 -13.49 31.77
N SER A 3 5.88 -13.51 31.85
CA SER A 3 4.98 -13.65 30.70
C SER A 3 5.08 -12.43 29.80
N ALA A 4 5.54 -12.62 28.56
CA ALA A 4 5.38 -11.62 27.50
C ALA A 4 3.89 -11.58 27.11
N GLY A 5 3.11 -10.79 27.83
CA GLY A 5 1.77 -10.41 27.38
C GLY A 5 1.93 -9.63 26.07
N ARG A 6 1.27 -10.06 25.00
CA ARG A 6 1.05 -9.17 23.85
C ARG A 6 0.34 -7.94 24.42
N ASP A 7 0.92 -6.75 24.25
CA ASP A 7 0.21 -5.50 24.50
C ASP A 7 -0.89 -5.36 23.43
N ILE A 8 -2.01 -6.06 23.63
CA ILE A 8 -3.17 -5.99 22.74
C ILE A 8 -4.01 -4.79 23.21
N GLY A 9 -4.01 -3.73 22.43
CA GLY A 9 -4.78 -2.51 22.69
C GLY A 9 -4.36 -1.38 21.76
N THR A 10 -4.93 -0.20 21.95
CA THR A 10 -4.57 1.03 21.24
C THR A 10 -4.11 2.09 22.22
N GLY A 11 -3.40 3.10 21.72
CA GLY A 11 -3.01 4.31 22.43
C GLY A 11 -3.04 5.50 21.47
N ASP A 12 -2.95 6.70 22.01
CA ASP A 12 -2.99 7.93 21.23
C ASP A 12 -1.60 8.56 21.17
N LEU A 13 -1.31 9.23 20.07
CA LEU A 13 -0.09 10.00 19.87
C LEU A 13 -0.43 11.44 19.61
N SER A 14 0.14 12.35 20.39
CA SER A 14 0.05 13.78 20.14
C SER A 14 1.43 14.36 19.92
N GLY A 15 1.51 15.49 19.24
CA GLY A 15 2.81 16.05 18.95
C GLY A 15 2.80 17.29 18.11
N VAL A 16 4.00 17.73 17.75
CA VAL A 16 4.23 18.85 16.84
C VAL A 16 5.19 18.45 15.72
N VAL A 17 4.95 19.01 14.55
CA VAL A 17 5.83 18.89 13.39
C VAL A 17 6.46 20.24 13.12
N THR A 18 7.79 20.30 13.10
CA THR A 18 8.55 21.54 12.87
C THR A 18 9.55 21.38 11.75
N ASP A 19 9.94 22.50 11.15
CA ASP A 19 11.06 22.58 10.23
C ASP A 19 12.38 22.63 11.02
N SER A 20 13.26 21.66 10.79
CA SER A 20 14.55 21.59 11.49
C SER A 20 15.48 22.78 11.21
N SER A 21 15.27 23.47 10.08
CA SER A 21 16.14 24.57 9.62
C SER A 21 15.70 25.93 10.17
N SER A 22 14.39 26.15 10.27
CA SER A 22 13.80 27.43 10.71
C SER A 22 13.19 27.37 12.11
N GLY A 23 12.96 26.17 12.65
CA GLY A 23 12.24 25.94 13.90
C GLY A 23 10.73 26.22 13.81
N GLN A 24 10.21 26.57 12.64
CA GLN A 24 8.80 26.93 12.48
C GLN A 24 7.89 25.69 12.48
N PRO A 25 6.66 25.80 13.01
CA PRO A 25 5.67 24.73 12.89
C PRO A 25 5.27 24.51 11.42
N ILE A 26 5.07 23.24 11.05
CA ILE A 26 4.66 22.85 9.71
C ILE A 26 3.18 22.47 9.72
N SER A 27 2.35 23.32 9.12
CA SER A 27 0.93 23.04 8.88
C SER A 27 0.71 22.20 7.63
N GLY A 28 -0.32 21.34 7.62
CA GLY A 28 -0.65 20.51 6.46
C GLY A 28 0.24 19.28 6.26
N ALA A 29 1.17 19.00 7.18
CA ALA A 29 1.98 17.78 7.13
C ALA A 29 1.11 16.58 7.46
N VAL A 30 1.23 15.52 6.66
CA VAL A 30 0.53 14.25 6.90
C VAL A 30 1.39 13.39 7.82
N VAL A 31 0.86 13.05 8.99
CA VAL A 31 1.49 12.17 9.98
C VAL A 31 0.76 10.85 10.02
N PHE A 32 1.47 9.73 10.02
CA PHE A 32 0.84 8.41 10.12
C PHE A 32 1.70 7.39 10.87
N ALA A 33 1.05 6.36 11.41
CA ALA A 33 1.69 5.30 12.20
C ALA A 33 1.62 3.93 11.51
N THR A 34 2.76 3.31 11.22
CA THR A 34 2.84 1.99 10.57
C THR A 34 3.68 0.99 11.36
N ILE A 35 3.56 -0.29 11.05
CA ILE A 35 4.50 -1.34 11.50
C ILE A 35 5.66 -1.52 10.53
N ASP A 36 5.54 -0.98 9.33
CA ASP A 36 6.48 -1.20 8.24
C ASP A 36 7.52 -0.07 8.19
N THR A 37 8.80 -0.40 8.29
CA THR A 37 9.91 0.57 8.20
C THR A 37 10.22 0.99 6.75
N VAL A 38 9.40 0.58 5.78
CA VAL A 38 9.75 0.60 4.36
C VAL A 38 9.48 1.97 3.71
N PRO A 39 10.46 2.58 3.01
CA PRO A 39 10.24 3.80 2.25
C PRO A 39 9.16 3.71 1.19
N GLY A 40 8.06 4.42 1.40
CA GLY A 40 6.94 4.46 0.46
C GLY A 40 5.77 3.55 0.84
N ALA A 41 5.78 2.95 2.04
CA ALA A 41 4.62 2.26 2.59
C ALA A 41 3.35 3.13 2.45
N PRO A 42 2.20 2.52 2.11
CA PRO A 42 0.94 3.23 2.02
C PRO A 42 0.64 3.91 3.36
N VAL A 43 0.00 5.07 3.25
CA VAL A 43 -0.47 5.82 4.43
C VAL A 43 -1.41 4.88 5.18
N SER A 44 -1.04 4.53 6.41
CA SER A 44 -1.86 3.64 7.23
C SER A 44 -3.22 4.28 7.53
N ASN A 45 -4.20 3.48 7.94
CA ASN A 45 -5.49 3.97 8.41
C ASN A 45 -5.37 4.91 9.63
N PHE A 46 -4.22 4.92 10.31
CA PHE A 46 -3.87 5.84 11.40
C PHE A 46 -3.09 7.01 10.82
N SER A 47 -3.81 7.98 10.28
CA SER A 47 -3.21 9.21 9.76
C SER A 47 -3.97 10.45 10.21
N THR A 48 -3.25 11.55 10.31
CA THR A 48 -3.81 12.87 10.61
C THR A 48 -3.02 13.93 9.85
N VAL A 49 -3.58 15.12 9.78
CA VAL A 49 -2.94 16.31 9.21
C VAL A 49 -2.62 17.28 10.35
N THR A 50 -1.46 17.93 10.29
CA THR A 50 -1.10 18.95 11.27
C THR A 50 -1.90 20.24 11.11
N ASP A 51 -2.27 20.86 12.23
CA ASP A 51 -2.99 22.14 12.26
C ASP A 51 -2.07 23.35 11.94
N ALA A 52 -2.58 24.58 12.10
CA ALA A 52 -1.83 25.81 11.82
C ALA A 52 -0.61 25.98 12.75
N GLU A 53 -0.67 25.43 13.96
CA GLU A 53 0.40 25.41 14.94
C GLU A 53 1.31 24.18 14.80
N GLY A 54 1.15 23.40 13.73
CA GLY A 54 1.92 22.19 13.45
C GLY A 54 1.59 21.02 14.36
N ARG A 55 0.52 21.09 15.15
CA ARG A 55 0.14 20.05 16.10
C ARG A 55 -0.64 18.94 15.41
N PHE A 56 -0.50 17.73 15.93
CA PHE A 56 -1.24 16.58 15.47
C PHE A 56 -1.75 15.72 16.62
N LEU A 57 -2.82 14.97 16.35
CA LEU A 57 -3.35 13.93 17.22
C LEU A 57 -3.69 12.70 16.36
N LEU A 58 -3.02 11.59 16.62
CA LEU A 58 -3.36 10.27 16.12
C LEU A 58 -4.06 9.49 17.23
N THR A 59 -5.27 9.04 16.97
CA THR A 59 -6.02 8.21 17.91
C THR A 59 -6.00 6.75 17.50
N ASP A 60 -6.26 5.87 18.46
CA ASP A 60 -6.44 4.44 18.22
C ASP A 60 -5.24 3.74 17.55
N VAL A 61 -4.04 4.27 17.76
CA VAL A 61 -2.81 3.67 17.22
C VAL A 61 -2.56 2.36 17.95
N PRO A 62 -2.42 1.21 17.26
CA PRO A 62 -2.30 -0.04 17.97
C PRO A 62 -0.99 -0.10 18.77
N ALA A 63 -1.07 -0.63 19.99
CA ALA A 63 0.06 -0.69 20.91
C ALA A 63 1.21 -1.55 20.35
N GLY A 64 2.40 -1.32 20.88
CA GLY A 64 3.64 -1.96 20.45
C GLY A 64 4.52 -1.06 19.57
N ALA A 65 5.56 -1.65 18.98
CA ALA A 65 6.51 -0.92 18.15
C ALA A 65 5.83 -0.39 16.88
N ARG A 66 5.93 0.93 16.67
CA ARG A 66 5.42 1.66 15.51
C ARG A 66 6.49 2.57 14.93
N VAL A 67 6.41 2.74 13.63
CA VAL A 67 7.12 3.76 12.87
C VAL A 67 6.14 4.89 12.63
N ILE A 68 6.45 6.07 13.16
CA ILE A 68 5.72 7.30 12.91
C ILE A 68 6.44 8.03 11.79
N GLU A 69 5.73 8.36 10.72
CA GLU A 69 6.29 9.08 9.57
C GLU A 69 5.51 10.36 9.32
N ALA A 70 6.23 11.45 9.07
CA ALA A 70 5.67 12.73 8.66
C ALA A 70 6.11 13.09 7.23
N ARG A 71 5.15 13.57 6.43
CA ARG A 71 5.35 13.95 5.02
C ARG A 71 4.79 15.34 4.77
N MET A 72 5.56 16.17 4.08
CA MET A 72 5.13 17.47 3.56
C MET A 72 5.84 17.75 2.24
N LEU A 73 5.15 18.39 1.29
CA LEU A 73 5.76 18.80 0.02
C LEU A 73 6.87 19.82 0.27
N GLY A 74 8.01 19.65 -0.38
CA GLY A 74 9.20 20.50 -0.17
C GLY A 74 10.06 20.10 1.03
N PHE A 75 9.69 19.05 1.76
CA PHE A 75 10.46 18.54 2.90
C PHE A 75 10.93 17.11 2.67
N THR A 76 12.03 16.76 3.33
CA THR A 76 12.44 15.36 3.45
C THR A 76 11.49 14.64 4.41
N ARG A 77 11.12 13.41 4.09
CA ARG A 77 10.29 12.58 4.98
C ARG A 77 11.07 12.23 6.24
N GLU A 78 10.44 12.38 7.40
CA GLU A 78 11.03 12.06 8.70
C GLU A 78 10.37 10.81 9.28
N ARG A 79 11.17 9.91 9.89
CA ARG A 79 10.71 8.67 10.51
C ARG A 79 11.20 8.54 11.94
N HIS A 80 10.30 8.17 12.83
CA HIS A 80 10.60 7.93 14.22
C HIS A 80 10.05 6.56 14.66
N VAL A 81 10.90 5.72 15.23
CA VAL A 81 10.46 4.42 15.78
C VAL A 81 10.19 4.60 17.27
N MET A 82 8.99 4.25 17.72
CA MET A 82 8.59 4.29 19.12
C MET A 82 7.75 3.09 19.51
N THR A 83 7.58 2.86 20.82
CA THR A 83 6.63 1.89 21.33
C THR A 83 5.40 2.62 21.85
N VAL A 84 4.26 2.42 21.20
CA VAL A 84 2.97 2.98 21.62
C VAL A 84 2.45 2.17 22.80
N ARG A 85 2.19 2.82 23.92
CA ARG A 85 1.67 2.15 25.12
C ARG A 85 0.14 2.09 25.09
N ARG A 86 -0.42 0.95 25.50
CA ARG A 86 -1.87 0.74 25.58
C ARG A 86 -2.52 1.75 26.53
N GLY A 87 -3.55 2.46 26.05
CA GLY A 87 -4.32 3.44 26.80
C GLY A 87 -3.54 4.68 27.22
N ALA A 88 -2.32 4.86 26.71
CA ALA A 88 -1.50 6.04 26.96
C ALA A 88 -1.69 7.07 25.86
N VAL A 89 -1.43 8.33 26.21
CA VAL A 89 -1.23 9.41 25.25
C VAL A 89 0.27 9.72 25.26
N ASP A 90 0.99 9.21 24.26
CA ASP A 90 2.43 9.47 24.12
C ASP A 90 2.66 10.74 23.28
N SER A 91 3.66 11.53 23.65
CA SER A 91 4.00 12.79 22.97
C SER A 91 5.26 12.66 22.12
N LEU A 92 5.27 13.20 20.91
CA LEU A 92 6.43 13.18 20.01
C LEU A 92 6.60 14.50 19.27
N SER A 93 7.85 14.94 19.12
CA SER A 93 8.23 16.02 18.20
C SER A 93 8.89 15.43 16.96
N LEU A 94 8.41 15.82 15.78
CA LEU A 94 8.96 15.42 14.49
C LEU A 94 9.57 16.64 13.79
N GLU A 95 10.84 16.53 13.40
CA GLU A 95 11.56 17.60 12.72
C GLU A 95 11.79 17.21 11.27
N LEU A 96 11.12 17.91 10.34
CA LEU A 96 11.34 17.70 8.92
C LEU A 96 12.45 18.63 8.48
N ARG A 97 13.42 18.07 7.74
CA ARG A 97 14.44 18.88 7.10
C ARG A 97 13.88 19.48 5.82
N SER A 98 13.78 20.81 5.78
CA SER A 98 13.70 21.57 4.55
C SER A 98 14.84 21.10 3.64
N GLY A 99 14.48 20.43 2.56
CA GLY A 99 15.43 19.79 1.66
C GLY A 99 15.07 20.12 0.24
N GLU A 100 16.08 20.30 -0.59
CA GLU A 100 16.02 20.48 -2.05
C GLU A 100 15.36 19.29 -2.81
N ALA A 101 14.30 18.69 -2.27
CA ALA A 101 13.47 17.72 -3.00
C ALA A 101 12.82 18.35 -4.26
N LEU A 102 12.89 19.67 -4.42
CA LEU A 102 12.37 20.40 -5.57
C LEU A 102 13.42 20.93 -6.56
N LEU A 103 14.71 21.04 -6.24
CA LEU A 103 15.68 21.58 -7.22
C LEU A 103 16.20 20.54 -8.22
N LEU A 104 16.18 19.25 -7.88
CA LEU A 104 16.54 18.17 -8.81
C LEU A 104 15.32 17.53 -9.51
N GLN A 105 14.10 17.95 -9.20
CA GLN A 105 12.89 17.44 -9.87
C GLN A 105 12.43 18.27 -11.06
N GLN A 106 13.04 19.44 -11.33
CA GLN A 106 12.54 20.36 -12.36
C GLN A 106 13.26 20.31 -13.73
N LEU A 107 14.28 19.47 -13.93
CA LEU A 107 14.94 19.31 -15.24
C LEU A 107 14.89 17.90 -15.84
N GLU A 108 14.16 16.96 -15.25
CA GLU A 108 14.00 15.59 -15.78
C GLU A 108 12.55 15.27 -16.25
N VAL A 109 11.73 16.28 -16.51
CA VAL A 109 10.34 16.08 -17.01
C VAL A 109 10.31 15.69 -18.50
N LEU A 110 11.44 15.71 -19.22
CA LEU A 110 11.51 15.26 -20.63
C LEU A 110 11.94 13.80 -20.82
N ARG A 111 12.07 13.03 -19.74
CA ARG A 111 12.34 11.59 -19.84
C ARG A 111 11.76 10.84 -18.67
N ILE A 112 10.43 10.85 -18.54
CA ILE A 112 9.69 9.99 -17.60
C ILE A 112 10.22 8.55 -17.78
N PRO A 113 10.94 7.97 -16.81
CA PRO A 113 11.03 6.52 -16.75
C PRO A 113 9.61 6.06 -16.44
N THR A 114 9.04 5.27 -17.34
CA THR A 114 7.81 4.53 -17.11
C THR A 114 7.79 3.97 -15.68
N PRO A 115 6.67 4.08 -14.94
CA PRO A 115 6.62 3.76 -13.53
C PRO A 115 7.22 2.38 -13.30
N ALA A 116 8.17 2.34 -12.37
CA ALA A 116 8.70 1.16 -11.67
C ALA A 116 8.07 -0.16 -12.13
N SER A 117 8.85 -0.98 -12.84
CA SER A 117 8.43 -2.27 -13.41
C SER A 117 7.25 -2.91 -12.68
N PRO A 118 6.06 -3.06 -13.31
CA PRO A 118 4.97 -3.81 -12.71
C PRO A 118 5.50 -5.20 -12.33
N CYS A 119 5.04 -5.76 -11.21
CA CYS A 119 5.57 -6.98 -10.58
C CYS A 119 6.75 -6.79 -9.60
N ARG A 120 6.71 -5.77 -8.74
CA ARG A 120 7.63 -5.67 -7.59
C ARG A 120 7.13 -6.49 -6.39
N PRO A 121 8.01 -7.13 -5.60
CA PRO A 121 7.64 -7.65 -4.28
C PRO A 121 7.13 -6.49 -3.42
N SER A 122 6.00 -6.65 -2.74
CA SER A 122 5.30 -5.56 -2.06
C SER A 122 6.00 -5.06 -0.80
N ASP A 123 5.87 -3.76 -0.54
CA ASP A 123 6.08 -3.10 0.77
C ASP A 123 4.84 -3.21 1.68
N VAL A 124 3.81 -3.94 1.22
CA VAL A 124 2.55 -4.22 1.93
C VAL A 124 2.45 -5.71 2.29
N SER A 125 1.80 -6.00 3.42
CA SER A 125 1.65 -7.39 3.89
C SER A 125 0.85 -8.24 2.89
N ALA A 126 1.37 -9.43 2.58
CA ALA A 126 0.75 -10.35 1.64
C ALA A 126 -0.69 -10.75 2.03
N ALA A 127 -1.00 -10.73 3.34
CA ALA A 127 -2.32 -11.05 3.86
C ALA A 127 -3.36 -9.99 3.47
N TRP A 128 -3.02 -8.71 3.54
CA TRP A 128 -3.92 -7.63 3.15
C TRP A 128 -4.25 -7.68 1.65
N ILE A 129 -3.24 -7.83 0.79
CA ILE A 129 -3.49 -7.86 -0.67
C ILE A 129 -4.29 -9.10 -1.07
N SER A 130 -4.04 -10.24 -0.42
CA SER A 130 -4.80 -11.47 -0.67
C SER A 130 -6.25 -11.33 -0.23
N GLY A 131 -6.51 -10.65 0.89
CA GLY A 131 -7.86 -10.30 1.34
C GLY A 131 -8.59 -9.37 0.36
N ALA A 132 -7.92 -8.29 -0.10
CA ALA A 132 -8.49 -7.38 -1.07
C ALA A 132 -8.87 -8.06 -2.40
N LEU A 133 -8.03 -8.99 -2.88
CA LEU A 133 -8.37 -9.81 -4.04
C LEU A 133 -9.53 -10.77 -3.73
N ALA A 134 -9.55 -11.40 -2.55
CA ALA A 134 -10.64 -12.27 -2.15
C ALA A 134 -11.98 -11.52 -2.12
N ASP A 135 -12.02 -10.31 -1.56
CA ASP A 135 -13.20 -9.46 -1.51
C ASP A 135 -13.66 -9.06 -2.92
N ALA A 136 -12.72 -8.64 -3.77
CA ALA A 136 -12.96 -8.36 -5.19
C ALA A 136 -13.58 -9.56 -5.94
N LEU A 137 -13.06 -10.76 -5.70
CA LEU A 137 -13.57 -12.00 -6.31
C LEU A 137 -14.89 -12.46 -5.69
N ALA A 138 -15.19 -12.09 -4.45
CA ALA A 138 -16.45 -12.41 -3.78
C ALA A 138 -17.62 -11.55 -4.28
N VAL A 139 -17.35 -10.32 -4.72
CA VAL A 139 -18.36 -9.35 -5.18
C VAL A 139 -18.89 -9.64 -6.59
N THR A 140 -18.46 -10.72 -7.26
CA THR A 140 -18.77 -11.01 -8.68
C THR A 140 -20.16 -10.58 -9.15
N ALA A 141 -20.21 -9.49 -9.92
CA ALA A 141 -21.22 -9.33 -10.97
C ALA A 141 -21.04 -10.52 -11.92
N ALA A 142 -22.14 -11.21 -12.24
CA ALA A 142 -22.14 -12.51 -12.90
C ALA A 142 -21.09 -12.61 -14.04
N PRO A 143 -20.27 -13.68 -14.06
CA PRO A 143 -19.27 -13.85 -15.11
C PRO A 143 -19.94 -13.88 -16.49
N ALA A 144 -19.21 -13.46 -17.53
CA ALA A 144 -19.71 -13.51 -18.90
C ALA A 144 -20.22 -14.92 -19.24
N PRO A 145 -21.27 -15.06 -20.09
CA PRO A 145 -21.83 -16.36 -20.44
C PRO A 145 -20.76 -17.33 -20.94
N GLY A 146 -20.65 -18.50 -20.29
CA GLY A 146 -19.65 -19.52 -20.61
C GLY A 146 -18.36 -19.46 -19.78
N VAL A 147 -18.18 -18.46 -18.92
CA VAL A 147 -17.07 -18.38 -17.97
C VAL A 147 -17.48 -19.00 -16.64
N ARG A 148 -17.01 -20.23 -16.38
CA ARG A 148 -17.13 -20.85 -15.06
C ARG A 148 -15.92 -20.40 -14.24
N LEU A 149 -16.09 -19.37 -13.41
CA LEU A 149 -15.07 -19.08 -12.40
C LEU A 149 -15.03 -20.24 -11.41
N PRO A 150 -13.85 -20.75 -11.06
CA PRO A 150 -13.74 -21.64 -9.91
C PRO A 150 -14.27 -20.87 -8.69
N ALA A 151 -14.94 -21.54 -7.78
CA ALA A 151 -15.21 -20.98 -6.45
C ALA A 151 -13.84 -20.86 -5.75
N ILE A 152 -13.13 -19.75 -6.01
CA ILE A 152 -11.83 -19.49 -5.43
C ILE A 152 -12.09 -19.14 -3.97
N ALA A 153 -11.86 -20.11 -3.10
CA ALA A 153 -11.94 -19.88 -1.67
C ALA A 153 -10.77 -18.95 -1.28
N ALA A 154 -11.08 -17.91 -0.50
CA ALA A 154 -10.13 -16.86 -0.13
C ALA A 154 -8.84 -17.40 0.53
N ASP A 155 -8.94 -18.53 1.23
CA ASP A 155 -7.84 -19.24 1.89
C ASP A 155 -6.84 -19.90 0.92
N ARG A 156 -7.23 -20.08 -0.35
CA ARG A 156 -6.37 -20.64 -1.41
C ARG A 156 -5.58 -19.59 -2.18
N ILE A 157 -5.91 -18.31 -2.02
CA ILE A 157 -5.24 -17.20 -2.70
C ILE A 157 -3.90 -16.91 -2.02
N ARG A 158 -2.81 -16.96 -2.80
CA ARG A 158 -1.47 -16.67 -2.29
C ARG A 158 -0.73 -15.69 -3.19
N LEU A 159 -0.15 -14.66 -2.58
CA LEU A 159 0.74 -13.74 -3.28
C LEU A 159 1.99 -14.46 -3.81
N VAL A 160 2.34 -14.22 -5.07
CA VAL A 160 3.53 -14.76 -5.71
C VAL A 160 4.65 -13.73 -5.71
N LEU A 161 5.72 -14.01 -4.95
CA LEU A 161 6.89 -13.13 -4.81
C LEU A 161 7.97 -13.37 -5.89
N LYS A 162 7.59 -13.82 -7.08
CA LYS A 162 8.50 -14.11 -8.20
C LYS A 162 8.27 -13.11 -9.34
N PRO A 163 9.07 -12.02 -9.43
CA PRO A 163 8.87 -10.97 -10.43
C PRO A 163 8.80 -11.49 -11.86
N GLY A 164 9.68 -12.42 -12.24
CA GLY A 164 9.68 -13.01 -13.58
C GLY A 164 8.40 -13.80 -13.92
N LEU A 165 7.72 -14.37 -12.92
CA LEU A 165 6.46 -15.09 -13.16
C LEU A 165 5.31 -14.10 -13.39
N CYS A 166 5.25 -13.04 -12.58
CA CYS A 166 4.27 -11.98 -12.74
C CYS A 166 4.46 -11.25 -14.08
N GLN A 167 5.69 -10.95 -14.48
CA GLN A 167 5.99 -10.32 -15.76
C GLN A 167 5.52 -11.19 -16.95
N ARG A 168 5.71 -12.51 -16.86
CA ARG A 168 5.19 -13.45 -17.87
C ARG A 168 3.67 -13.44 -17.94
N ALA A 169 2.98 -13.45 -16.79
CA ALA A 169 1.53 -13.37 -16.74
C ALA A 169 1.01 -12.05 -17.32
N LEU A 170 1.62 -10.92 -16.94
CA LEU A 170 1.25 -9.60 -17.44
C LEU A 170 1.45 -9.50 -18.95
N ALA A 171 2.59 -9.95 -19.47
CA ALA A 171 2.86 -9.95 -20.90
C ALA A 171 1.87 -10.83 -21.68
N ALA A 172 1.50 -12.00 -21.14
CA ALA A 172 0.51 -12.87 -21.75
C ALA A 172 -0.87 -12.21 -21.81
N TRP A 173 -1.27 -11.52 -20.74
CA TRP A 173 -2.51 -10.77 -20.72
C TRP A 173 -2.51 -9.60 -21.71
N GLN A 174 -1.48 -8.76 -21.69
CA GLN A 174 -1.36 -7.61 -22.61
C GLN A 174 -1.41 -8.03 -24.09
N LYS A 175 -0.71 -9.13 -24.42
CA LYS A 175 -0.72 -9.69 -25.78
C LYS A 175 -2.12 -10.11 -26.22
N ARG A 176 -2.95 -10.59 -25.28
CA ARG A 176 -4.31 -11.07 -25.58
C ARG A 176 -5.34 -9.95 -25.58
N SER A 177 -5.24 -9.01 -24.65
CA SER A 177 -6.20 -7.90 -24.51
C SER A 177 -5.97 -6.80 -25.54
N GLY A 178 -4.73 -6.63 -26.02
CA GLY A 178 -4.34 -5.48 -26.83
C GLY A 178 -4.33 -4.16 -26.04
N ILE A 179 -4.47 -4.23 -24.72
CA ILE A 179 -4.56 -3.08 -23.82
C ILE A 179 -3.17 -2.78 -23.25
N ALA A 180 -2.76 -1.51 -23.31
CA ALA A 180 -1.56 -1.03 -22.61
C ALA A 180 -1.73 -1.22 -21.10
N ASN A 181 -0.65 -1.57 -20.38
CA ASN A 181 -0.73 -1.90 -18.94
C ASN A 181 -1.47 -0.78 -18.14
N PRO A 182 -2.68 -1.03 -17.62
CA PRO A 182 -3.45 -0.02 -16.90
C PRO A 182 -3.08 0.03 -15.41
N PHE A 183 -2.22 -0.87 -14.95
CA PHE A 183 -1.91 -1.05 -13.54
C PHE A 183 -0.70 -0.20 -13.14
N ALA A 184 -0.87 0.59 -12.10
CA ALA A 184 0.23 1.34 -11.48
C ALA A 184 1.12 0.41 -10.64
N GLN A 185 0.51 -0.62 -10.02
CA GLN A 185 1.21 -1.71 -9.35
C GLN A 185 0.53 -3.04 -9.69
N VAL A 186 1.28 -4.03 -10.19
CA VAL A 186 0.72 -5.36 -10.51
C VAL A 186 1.24 -6.40 -9.56
N TYR A 187 0.32 -7.14 -8.96
CA TYR A 187 0.62 -8.32 -8.16
C TYR A 187 0.09 -9.58 -8.84
N LEU A 188 0.86 -10.66 -8.74
CA LEU A 188 0.46 -11.98 -9.20
C LEU A 188 0.02 -12.82 -8.01
N PHE A 189 -1.14 -13.45 -8.14
CA PHE A 189 -1.68 -14.37 -7.15
C PHE A 189 -1.78 -15.77 -7.73
N ASP A 190 -1.40 -16.77 -6.94
CA ASP A 190 -1.71 -18.17 -7.17
C ASP A 190 -3.12 -18.44 -6.62
N LEU A 191 -4.00 -18.95 -7.47
CA LEU A 191 -5.39 -19.29 -7.12
C LEU A 191 -5.55 -20.77 -6.77
N GLY A 192 -4.45 -21.48 -6.47
CA GLY A 192 -4.42 -22.93 -6.34
C GLY A 192 -4.46 -23.61 -7.71
N GLY A 193 -5.00 -24.84 -7.81
CA GLY A 193 -5.04 -25.59 -9.09
C GLY A 193 -5.71 -24.85 -10.26
N ASP A 194 -6.40 -23.76 -9.96
CA ASP A 194 -7.25 -22.98 -10.85
C ASP A 194 -6.52 -21.94 -11.71
N GLY A 195 -5.27 -21.57 -11.38
CA GLY A 195 -4.44 -20.68 -12.19
C GLY A 195 -3.88 -19.46 -11.46
N TRP A 196 -3.83 -18.33 -12.15
CA TRP A 196 -3.22 -17.08 -11.69
C TRP A 196 -4.18 -15.90 -11.83
N ALA A 197 -4.05 -14.92 -10.94
CA ALA A 197 -4.71 -13.62 -11.08
C ALA A 197 -3.70 -12.47 -11.06
N LEU A 198 -3.94 -11.47 -11.91
CA LEU A 198 -3.27 -10.17 -11.82
C LEU A 198 -4.21 -9.20 -11.11
N PHE A 199 -3.67 -8.42 -10.18
CA PHE A 199 -4.48 -7.45 -9.44
C PHE A 199 -3.64 -6.23 -9.02
N ASP A 200 -4.26 -5.06 -9.13
CA ASP A 200 -3.75 -3.81 -8.59
C ASP A 200 -4.64 -3.38 -7.41
N PRO A 201 -4.16 -3.52 -6.16
CA PRO A 201 -4.95 -3.19 -4.98
C PRO A 201 -5.27 -1.69 -4.88
N ALA A 202 -4.53 -0.82 -5.57
CA ALA A 202 -4.89 0.60 -5.63
C ALA A 202 -6.22 0.83 -6.36
N GLN A 203 -6.60 -0.06 -7.28
CA GLN A 203 -7.90 0.01 -7.95
C GLN A 203 -9.05 -0.30 -6.98
N ALA A 204 -8.85 -1.19 -6.01
CA ALA A 204 -9.85 -1.53 -4.99
C ALA A 204 -10.02 -0.47 -3.89
N LEU A 205 -9.07 0.46 -3.77
CA LEU A 205 -9.12 1.56 -2.79
C LEU A 205 -9.77 2.84 -3.37
N GLY A 206 -10.00 2.90 -4.68
CA GLY A 206 -10.61 4.06 -5.34
C GLY A 206 -12.05 3.80 -5.80
N ASN A 207 -12.74 4.85 -6.25
CA ASN A 207 -14.01 4.73 -6.99
C ASN A 207 -13.81 4.24 -8.45
N SER A 208 -12.73 3.49 -8.71
CA SER A 208 -12.35 3.06 -10.04
C SER A 208 -12.78 1.61 -10.25
N THR A 209 -13.22 1.29 -11.48
CA THR A 209 -13.46 -0.10 -11.85
C THR A 209 -12.15 -0.87 -11.79
N ALA A 210 -12.09 -1.87 -10.94
CA ALA A 210 -10.92 -2.71 -10.76
C ALA A 210 -10.98 -3.88 -11.75
N ILE A 211 -9.86 -4.13 -12.42
CA ILE A 211 -9.74 -5.14 -13.46
C ILE A 211 -8.87 -6.27 -12.94
N VAL A 212 -9.42 -7.49 -12.91
CA VAL A 212 -8.70 -8.70 -12.48
C VAL A 212 -8.62 -9.70 -13.64
N PRO A 213 -7.51 -9.68 -14.39
CA PRO A 213 -7.20 -10.74 -15.33
C PRO A 213 -6.97 -12.07 -14.62
N VAL A 214 -7.64 -13.11 -15.09
CA VAL A 214 -7.47 -14.49 -14.62
C VAL A 214 -6.86 -15.31 -15.76
N LEU A 215 -5.78 -16.02 -15.45
CA LEU A 215 -5.03 -16.86 -16.37
C LEU A 215 -5.01 -18.31 -15.87
N ASP A 216 -4.96 -19.28 -16.77
CA ASP A 216 -4.68 -20.67 -16.38
C ASP A 216 -3.20 -20.87 -16.03
N ARG A 217 -2.83 -22.10 -15.65
CA ARG A 217 -1.43 -22.43 -15.28
C ARG A 217 -0.43 -22.25 -16.41
N ASP A 218 -0.88 -22.25 -17.67
CA ASP A 218 -0.08 -22.01 -18.87
C ASP A 218 -0.06 -20.54 -19.30
N PHE A 219 -0.57 -19.63 -18.45
CA PHE A 219 -0.69 -18.18 -18.70
C PHE A 219 -1.64 -17.83 -19.85
N LYS A 220 -2.59 -18.69 -20.19
CA LYS A 220 -3.66 -18.32 -21.12
C LYS A 220 -4.72 -17.55 -20.35
N VAL A 221 -5.10 -16.37 -20.86
CA VAL A 221 -6.20 -15.59 -20.27
C VAL A 221 -7.51 -16.36 -20.42
N ILE A 222 -8.12 -16.70 -19.28
CA ILE A 222 -9.40 -17.42 -19.22
C ILE A 222 -10.56 -16.49 -18.85
N ALA A 223 -10.29 -15.42 -18.11
CA ALA A 223 -11.28 -14.39 -17.78
C ALA A 223 -10.62 -13.03 -17.54
N THR A 224 -11.43 -11.97 -17.58
CA THR A 224 -11.05 -10.65 -17.07
C THR A 224 -12.27 -10.10 -16.36
N LEU A 225 -12.15 -9.96 -15.05
CA LEU A 225 -13.22 -9.49 -14.19
C LEU A 225 -13.12 -7.98 -14.05
N ALA A 226 -14.27 -7.31 -13.97
CA ALA A 226 -14.38 -5.88 -13.77
C ALA A 226 -15.43 -5.64 -12.69
N PHE A 227 -15.11 -4.84 -11.68
CA PHE A 227 -15.98 -4.50 -10.54
C PHE A 227 -15.81 -3.05 -10.15
#